data_AF-A0A258B0P9-F1
#
_entry.id   AF-A0A258B0P9-F1
#
_cell.length_a   1.000
_cell.length_b   1.000
_cell.length_c   1.000
_cell.angle_alpha   90.00
_cell.angle_beta   90.00
_cell.angle_gamma   90.00
#
_symmetry.space_group_name_H-M   'P 1'
#
loop_
_entity.id
_entity.type
_entity.pdbx_description
1 polymer ?
#
loop_
_entity_poly.entity_id
_entity_poly.type
_entity_poly.pdbx_seq_one_letter_code
_entity_poly.pdbx_strand_id
1 'polypeptide(L)'
;MIGLDASFLQSYYNAKAGVGTGLSSLTGTSTATNSPTGTTKAPSAPWESKSGAASSDELVRKVMSGSKFIKESNVTLDLAGASQNYKKLFTLYQGLNTLMGIANKAQENTTTSTMMRTLQRLFTSGMSEIQGYVSDAKLDHVGLVQGALTEKLKSTTGVARTDTTYVAKDIHKGSATSSVKAFEGDVKFNIAINPPSAGLYTPKNVEIDLSEMGTTTRSMGNVVNFINNKLKEAGATTRFAVERTPAEAETIKVGEKDVTVNNGLDTFSLKVQGTTTELVSFSAAQMSDSVYVVQTTGDTDNDDEDDPDTINDLSTQLVKFQADISATNPSTATAGVTDTYWSEGRTGQAVLEDSIT
;
A
#
# COMPACT_ATOMS: atom_id res chain seq x y z
N MET A 1 -39.29 -8.73 -9.83
CA MET A 1 -38.30 -9.66 -9.30
C MET A 1 -37.25 -9.89 -10.39
N ILE A 2 -35.98 -9.57 -10.13
CA ILE A 2 -34.88 -9.82 -11.06
C ILE A 2 -34.33 -11.21 -10.73
N GLY A 3 -34.58 -12.18 -11.59
CA GLY A 3 -34.01 -13.53 -11.47
C GLY A 3 -32.68 -13.59 -12.20
N LEU A 4 -31.62 -14.00 -11.52
CA LEU A 4 -30.36 -14.36 -12.16
C LEU A 4 -30.56 -15.70 -12.89
N ASP A 5 -30.52 -15.66 -14.22
CA ASP A 5 -30.62 -16.84 -15.07
C ASP A 5 -29.32 -17.67 -14.95
N ALA A 6 -29.44 -18.91 -14.45
CA ALA A 6 -28.33 -19.84 -14.28
C ALA A 6 -27.57 -20.12 -15.60
N SER A 7 -28.21 -19.90 -16.75
CA SER A 7 -27.62 -20.03 -18.08
C SER A 7 -26.44 -19.07 -18.30
N PHE A 8 -26.47 -17.89 -17.69
CA PHE A 8 -25.40 -16.90 -17.83
C PHE A 8 -24.15 -17.29 -17.05
N LEU A 9 -24.32 -17.87 -15.85
CA LEU A 9 -23.20 -18.42 -15.08
C LEU A 9 -22.58 -19.63 -15.77
N GLN A 10 -23.41 -20.49 -16.36
CA GLN A 10 -22.96 -21.67 -17.10
C GLN A 10 -22.17 -21.25 -18.36
N SER A 11 -22.67 -20.26 -19.10
CA SER A 11 -22.02 -19.75 -20.32
C SER A 11 -20.68 -19.06 -20.01
N TYR A 12 -20.61 -18.30 -18.91
CA TYR A 12 -19.37 -17.69 -18.44
C TYR A 12 -18.33 -18.74 -18.00
N TYR A 13 -18.75 -19.79 -17.30
CA TYR A 13 -17.84 -20.87 -16.89
C TYR A 13 -17.35 -21.71 -18.08
N ASN A 14 -18.20 -21.99 -19.06
CA ASN A 14 -17.81 -22.71 -20.27
C ASN A 14 -16.85 -21.87 -21.14
N ALA A 15 -17.06 -20.56 -21.23
CA ALA A 15 -16.15 -19.64 -21.91
C ALA A 15 -14.77 -19.54 -21.22
N LYS A 16 -14.74 -19.58 -19.88
CA LYS A 16 -13.49 -19.58 -19.10
C LYS A 16 -12.73 -20.90 -19.17
N ALA A 17 -13.44 -22.02 -19.35
CA ALA A 17 -12.84 -23.36 -19.41
C ALA A 17 -12.32 -23.76 -20.80
N GLY A 18 -12.60 -22.98 -21.85
CA GLY A 18 -12.11 -23.25 -23.21
C GLY A 18 -12.60 -24.57 -23.82
N VAL A 19 -13.66 -25.17 -23.26
CA VAL A 19 -14.20 -26.45 -23.70
C VAL A 19 -15.15 -26.22 -24.87
N GLY A 20 -14.62 -26.35 -26.09
CA GLY A 20 -15.44 -26.46 -27.30
C GLY A 20 -16.11 -27.83 -27.35
N THR A 21 -17.35 -27.94 -26.89
CA THR A 21 -18.20 -29.12 -27.16
C THR A 21 -18.86 -28.98 -28.52
N GLY A 22 -18.39 -29.74 -29.49
CA GLY A 22 -19.13 -29.99 -30.72
C GLY A 22 -20.24 -31.02 -30.48
N LEU A 23 -21.49 -30.65 -30.79
CA LEU A 23 -22.50 -31.59 -31.29
C LEU A 23 -23.54 -30.84 -32.14
N SER A 24 -23.86 -31.46 -33.27
CA SER A 24 -24.62 -30.96 -34.41
C SER A 24 -26.07 -30.54 -34.14
N SER A 25 -26.56 -29.76 -35.11
CA SER A 25 -27.95 -29.53 -35.54
C SER A 25 -28.83 -28.59 -34.72
N LEU A 26 -28.58 -27.28 -34.87
CA LEU A 26 -29.64 -26.28 -34.97
C LEU A 26 -29.26 -25.29 -36.07
N THR A 27 -30.10 -25.19 -37.09
CA THR A 27 -30.01 -24.21 -38.18
C THR A 27 -30.23 -22.81 -37.62
N GLY A 28 -29.15 -22.19 -37.17
CA GLY A 28 -29.05 -20.78 -36.88
C GLY A 28 -27.73 -20.31 -37.45
N THR A 29 -27.77 -19.35 -38.38
CA THR A 29 -26.61 -18.72 -38.99
C THR A 29 -25.68 -18.20 -37.89
N SER A 30 -24.72 -19.02 -37.48
CA SER A 30 -23.58 -18.59 -36.70
C SER A 30 -22.80 -17.69 -37.63
N THR A 31 -22.93 -16.39 -37.39
CA THR A 31 -21.99 -15.42 -37.93
C THR A 31 -20.66 -15.82 -37.33
N ALA A 32 -19.87 -16.60 -38.09
CA ALA A 32 -18.47 -16.81 -37.80
C ALA A 32 -17.93 -15.40 -37.61
N THR A 33 -17.53 -15.06 -36.39
CA THR A 33 -16.82 -13.82 -36.13
C THR A 33 -15.57 -13.91 -36.99
N ASN A 34 -15.61 -13.19 -38.12
CA ASN A 34 -14.47 -13.11 -39.01
C ASN A 34 -13.29 -12.70 -38.16
N SER A 35 -12.31 -13.59 -38.04
CA SER A 35 -10.96 -13.18 -37.65
C SER A 35 -10.61 -11.97 -38.54
N PRO A 36 -9.91 -10.95 -38.03
CA PRO A 36 -9.41 -9.86 -38.87
C PRO A 36 -8.60 -10.34 -40.09
N THR A 37 -8.17 -11.60 -40.10
CA THR A 37 -7.45 -12.29 -41.19
C THR A 37 -8.34 -13.08 -42.15
N GLY A 38 -9.67 -13.14 -41.95
CA GLY A 38 -10.60 -13.92 -42.78
C GLY A 38 -10.49 -15.44 -42.63
N THR A 39 -9.73 -15.93 -41.65
CA THR A 39 -9.48 -17.37 -41.42
C THR A 39 -9.89 -17.79 -40.01
N THR A 40 -10.48 -18.97 -39.84
CA THR A 40 -10.80 -19.55 -38.51
C THR A 40 -9.57 -20.12 -37.78
N LYS A 41 -8.39 -20.09 -38.42
CA LYS A 41 -7.14 -20.62 -37.89
C LYS A 41 -6.30 -19.49 -37.29
N ALA A 42 -5.88 -19.65 -36.03
CA ALA A 42 -4.91 -18.78 -35.37
C ALA A 42 -3.50 -18.97 -36.01
N PRO A 43 -2.66 -17.92 -36.06
CA PRO A 43 -1.27 -18.07 -36.49
C PRO A 43 -0.53 -19.06 -35.58
N SER A 44 0.23 -19.99 -36.16
CA SER A 44 1.06 -20.93 -35.39
C SER A 44 2.17 -20.20 -34.64
N ALA A 45 2.40 -20.56 -33.39
CA ALA A 45 3.45 -19.93 -32.60
C ALA A 45 4.86 -20.31 -33.11
N PRO A 46 5.89 -19.44 -32.99
CA PRO A 46 7.20 -19.69 -33.59
C PRO A 46 7.97 -20.87 -33.02
N TRP A 47 7.58 -21.39 -31.85
CA TRP A 47 8.14 -22.61 -31.24
C TRP A 47 7.45 -23.90 -31.72
N GLU A 48 6.39 -23.80 -32.53
CA GLU A 48 5.70 -24.97 -33.09
C GLU A 48 6.40 -25.47 -34.36
N SER A 49 6.48 -26.79 -34.51
CA SER A 49 7.11 -27.43 -35.68
C SER A 49 6.40 -27.13 -37.02
N LYS A 50 5.16 -26.63 -36.99
CA LYS A 50 4.35 -26.28 -38.17
C LYS A 50 4.41 -24.78 -38.54
N SER A 51 5.17 -23.97 -37.80
CA SER A 51 5.17 -22.50 -37.90
C SER A 51 5.88 -21.93 -39.14
N GLY A 52 6.59 -22.76 -39.91
CA GLY A 52 7.41 -22.32 -41.04
C GLY A 52 8.68 -21.54 -40.62
N ALA A 53 8.99 -21.47 -39.32
CA ALA A 53 10.22 -20.87 -38.81
C ALA A 53 11.46 -21.71 -39.18
N ALA A 54 12.56 -21.04 -39.55
CA ALA A 54 13.84 -21.70 -39.76
C ALA A 54 14.36 -22.30 -38.44
N SER A 55 15.01 -23.46 -38.53
CA SER A 55 15.62 -24.10 -37.36
C SER A 55 16.76 -23.25 -36.77
N SER A 56 17.04 -23.39 -35.47
CA SER A 56 18.13 -22.67 -34.80
C SER A 56 19.46 -22.89 -35.51
N ASP A 57 19.75 -24.11 -35.95
CA ASP A 57 20.98 -24.45 -36.69
C ASP A 57 21.09 -23.76 -38.04
N GLU A 58 19.98 -23.66 -38.79
CA GLU A 58 19.95 -22.96 -40.07
C GLU A 58 20.16 -21.45 -39.90
N LEU A 59 19.56 -20.87 -38.86
CA LEU A 59 19.72 -19.46 -38.52
C LEU A 59 21.15 -19.13 -38.09
N VAL A 60 21.76 -19.99 -37.25
CA VAL A 60 23.16 -19.85 -36.84
C VAL A 60 24.10 -19.93 -38.05
N ARG A 61 23.88 -20.88 -38.97
CA ARG A 61 24.66 -20.97 -40.22
C ARG A 61 24.53 -19.72 -41.08
N LYS A 62 23.32 -19.17 -41.22
CA LYS A 62 23.08 -17.93 -41.97
C LYS A 62 23.82 -16.74 -41.35
N VAL A 63 23.77 -16.58 -40.03
CA VAL A 63 24.48 -15.49 -39.33
C VAL A 63 26.00 -15.67 -39.43
N MET A 64 26.50 -16.90 -39.30
CA MET A 64 27.91 -17.20 -39.53
C MET A 64 28.37 -16.89 -40.96
N SER A 65 27.47 -16.97 -41.95
CA SER A 65 27.72 -16.53 -43.33
C SER A 65 27.60 -15.02 -43.57
N GLY A 66 27.36 -14.22 -42.52
CA GLY A 66 27.28 -12.76 -42.59
C GLY A 66 25.85 -12.19 -42.70
N SER A 67 24.82 -12.99 -42.45
CA SER A 67 23.45 -12.47 -42.37
C SER A 67 23.17 -11.70 -41.08
N LYS A 68 22.29 -10.71 -41.18
CA LYS A 68 21.65 -10.01 -40.04
C LYS A 68 20.80 -10.93 -39.18
N PHE A 69 20.69 -10.64 -37.88
CA PHE A 69 19.88 -11.38 -36.91
C PHE A 69 18.38 -11.08 -37.05
N ILE A 70 18.04 -9.85 -37.43
CA ILE A 70 16.67 -9.37 -37.60
C ILE A 70 16.40 -9.16 -39.09
N LYS A 71 15.37 -9.83 -39.62
CA LYS A 71 14.96 -9.75 -41.03
C LYS A 71 13.44 -9.70 -41.16
N GLU A 72 12.85 -8.52 -41.04
CA GLU A 72 11.40 -8.34 -41.13
C GLU A 72 10.81 -8.71 -42.50
N SER A 73 11.58 -8.51 -43.58
CA SER A 73 11.09 -8.69 -44.96
C SER A 73 11.04 -10.14 -45.44
N ASN A 74 11.66 -11.08 -44.71
CA ASN A 74 11.82 -12.49 -45.12
C ASN A 74 11.22 -13.47 -44.11
N VAL A 75 10.24 -13.03 -43.31
CA VAL A 75 9.57 -13.90 -42.35
C VAL A 75 8.54 -14.77 -43.04
N THR A 76 8.81 -16.07 -43.07
CA THR A 76 7.86 -17.10 -43.49
C THR A 76 6.83 -17.31 -42.38
N LEU A 77 5.61 -16.82 -42.61
CA LEU A 77 4.48 -17.07 -41.74
C LEU A 77 3.54 -18.09 -42.38
N ASP A 78 3.05 -19.03 -41.57
CA ASP A 78 2.04 -20.03 -41.97
C ASP A 78 0.67 -19.40 -42.31
N LEU A 79 0.44 -18.13 -41.93
CA LEU A 79 -0.82 -17.43 -42.18
C LEU A 79 -0.65 -16.18 -43.04
N ALA A 80 -1.25 -16.20 -44.24
CA ALA A 80 -1.39 -15.03 -45.11
C ALA A 80 -2.28 -13.97 -44.43
N GLY A 81 -1.82 -12.72 -44.37
CA GLY A 81 -2.57 -11.62 -43.75
C GLY A 81 -2.36 -11.45 -42.23
N ALA A 82 -1.41 -12.15 -41.61
CA ALA A 82 -1.08 -11.96 -40.20
C ALA A 82 -0.72 -10.50 -39.87
N SER A 83 -1.06 -10.05 -38.65
CA SER A 83 -0.87 -8.67 -38.21
C SER A 83 0.61 -8.26 -38.21
N GLN A 84 0.87 -6.96 -38.41
CA GLN A 84 2.22 -6.43 -38.42
C GLN A 84 2.92 -6.62 -37.06
N ASN A 85 2.18 -6.54 -35.95
CA ASN A 85 2.70 -6.83 -34.61
C ASN A 85 3.19 -8.28 -34.48
N TYR A 86 2.42 -9.24 -35.02
CA TYR A 86 2.79 -10.64 -34.98
C TYR A 86 4.06 -10.90 -35.80
N LYS A 87 4.20 -10.30 -36.99
CA LYS A 87 5.46 -10.37 -37.77
C LYS A 87 6.66 -9.84 -36.98
N LYS A 88 6.51 -8.70 -36.31
CA LYS A 88 7.57 -8.09 -35.51
C LYS A 88 7.99 -8.97 -34.32
N LEU A 89 7.01 -9.50 -33.57
CA LEU A 89 7.27 -10.41 -32.45
C LEU A 89 7.89 -11.73 -32.90
N PHE A 90 7.45 -12.27 -34.03
CA PHE A 90 8.01 -13.49 -34.62
C PHE A 90 9.46 -13.28 -35.10
N THR A 91 9.75 -12.11 -35.69
CA THR A 91 11.12 -11.73 -36.07
C THR A 91 12.03 -11.62 -34.85
N LEU A 92 11.55 -10.97 -33.78
CA LEU A 92 12.28 -10.85 -32.53
C LEU A 92 12.59 -12.22 -31.91
N TYR A 93 11.62 -13.12 -31.89
CA TYR A 93 11.82 -14.49 -31.41
C TYR A 93 12.90 -15.23 -32.22
N GLN A 94 12.90 -15.13 -33.55
CA GLN A 94 13.94 -15.76 -34.38
C GLN A 94 15.32 -15.18 -34.10
N GLY A 95 15.44 -13.86 -33.94
CA GLY A 95 16.71 -13.21 -33.58
C GLY A 95 17.25 -13.72 -32.24
N LEU A 96 16.39 -13.82 -31.23
CA LEU A 96 16.73 -14.36 -29.91
C LEU A 96 17.09 -15.86 -29.94
N ASN A 97 16.37 -16.67 -30.72
CA ASN A 97 16.67 -18.08 -30.87
C ASN A 97 18.01 -18.32 -31.59
N THR A 98 18.38 -17.42 -32.51
CA THR A 98 19.69 -17.45 -33.17
C THR A 98 20.81 -17.09 -32.19
N LEU A 99 20.58 -16.10 -31.33
CA LEU A 99 21.52 -15.71 -30.29
C LEU A 99 21.75 -16.85 -29.27
N MET A 100 20.68 -17.55 -28.89
CA MET A 100 20.75 -18.74 -28.05
C MET A 100 21.53 -19.88 -28.73
N GLY A 101 21.32 -20.09 -30.03
CA GLY A 101 22.10 -21.07 -30.82
C GLY A 101 23.60 -20.75 -30.85
N ILE A 102 23.98 -19.47 -30.97
CA ILE A 102 25.39 -19.03 -30.89
C ILE A 102 25.98 -19.27 -29.50
N ALA A 103 25.21 -18.98 -28.44
CA ALA A 103 25.63 -19.22 -27.07
C ALA A 103 25.84 -20.71 -26.78
N ASN A 104 24.93 -21.57 -27.26
CA ASN A 104 25.06 -23.03 -27.15
C ASN A 104 26.30 -23.53 -27.92
N LYS A 105 26.56 -22.99 -29.11
CA LYS A 105 27.77 -23.32 -29.89
C LYS A 105 29.05 -22.94 -29.15
N ALA A 106 29.05 -21.81 -28.44
CA ALA A 106 30.19 -21.37 -27.63
C ALA A 106 30.43 -22.26 -26.41
N GLN A 107 29.42 -22.97 -25.90
CA GLN A 107 29.55 -23.90 -24.78
C GLN A 107 30.10 -25.28 -25.18
N GLU A 108 30.19 -25.60 -26.48
CA GLU A 108 30.74 -26.87 -26.94
C GLU A 108 32.26 -26.94 -26.70
N ASN A 109 32.72 -28.02 -26.04
CA ASN A 109 34.14 -28.26 -25.69
C ASN A 109 35.10 -28.41 -26.89
N THR A 110 34.58 -28.45 -28.11
CA THR A 110 35.34 -28.62 -29.37
C THR A 110 35.62 -27.29 -30.07
N THR A 111 35.24 -26.15 -29.48
CA THR A 111 35.38 -24.82 -30.09
C THR A 111 36.81 -24.31 -30.03
N THR A 112 37.43 -24.04 -31.18
CA THR A 112 38.78 -23.44 -31.25
C THR A 112 38.78 -21.97 -30.81
N SER A 113 39.93 -21.46 -30.36
CA SER A 113 40.06 -20.07 -29.88
C SER A 113 39.69 -19.01 -30.94
N THR A 114 39.96 -19.29 -32.21
CA THR A 114 39.57 -18.44 -33.35
C THR A 114 38.07 -18.45 -33.62
N MET A 115 37.43 -19.62 -33.47
CA MET A 115 35.97 -19.74 -33.56
C MET A 115 35.30 -19.02 -32.39
N MET A 116 35.83 -19.14 -31.17
CA MET A 116 35.31 -18.44 -29.99
C MET A 116 35.32 -16.91 -30.16
N ARG A 117 36.39 -16.32 -30.69
CA ARG A 117 36.41 -14.88 -31.00
C ARG A 117 35.35 -14.47 -32.03
N THR A 118 35.10 -15.33 -33.02
CA THR A 118 34.07 -15.09 -34.04
C THR A 118 32.68 -15.16 -33.42
N LEU A 119 32.40 -16.16 -32.58
CA LEU A 119 31.14 -16.30 -31.85
C LEU A 119 30.90 -15.13 -30.89
N GLN A 120 31.91 -14.68 -30.15
CA GLN A 120 31.81 -13.51 -29.27
C GLN A 120 31.46 -12.23 -30.04
N ARG A 121 32.09 -12.02 -31.21
CA ARG A 121 31.81 -10.87 -32.08
C ARG A 121 30.37 -10.94 -32.63
N LEU A 122 29.94 -12.11 -33.10
CA LEU A 122 28.57 -12.31 -33.59
C LEU A 122 27.54 -12.14 -32.47
N PHE A 123 27.82 -12.64 -31.27
CA PHE A 123 26.94 -12.48 -30.11
C PHE A 123 26.77 -11.01 -29.73
N THR A 124 27.89 -10.26 -29.67
CA THR A 124 27.86 -8.82 -29.36
C THR A 124 27.12 -8.02 -30.43
N SER A 125 27.37 -8.34 -31.71
CA SER A 125 26.67 -7.71 -32.84
C SER A 125 25.17 -8.02 -32.83
N GLY A 126 24.79 -9.28 -32.57
CA GLY A 126 23.40 -9.72 -32.49
C GLY A 126 22.66 -9.09 -31.32
N MET A 127 23.31 -8.98 -30.16
CA MET A 127 22.75 -8.26 -29.01
C MET A 127 22.47 -6.79 -29.35
N SER A 128 23.42 -6.09 -29.99
CA SER A 128 23.22 -4.70 -30.41
C SER A 128 22.10 -4.55 -31.43
N GLU A 129 22.01 -5.47 -32.40
CA GLU A 129 20.96 -5.47 -33.41
C GLU A 129 19.56 -5.70 -32.81
N ILE A 130 19.45 -6.65 -31.87
CA ILE A 130 18.20 -6.95 -31.16
C ILE A 130 17.78 -5.78 -30.26
N GLN A 131 18.72 -5.15 -29.55
CA GLN A 131 18.44 -3.96 -28.72
C GLN A 131 17.97 -2.77 -29.57
N GLY A 132 18.64 -2.51 -30.69
CA GLY A 132 18.22 -1.48 -31.64
C GLY A 132 16.83 -1.77 -32.21
N TYR A 133 16.55 -3.03 -32.53
CA TYR A 133 15.24 -3.45 -33.02
C TYR A 133 14.13 -3.26 -31.98
N VAL A 134 14.33 -3.69 -30.72
CA VAL A 134 13.35 -3.54 -29.64
C VAL A 134 13.05 -2.07 -29.35
N SER A 135 14.05 -1.19 -29.47
CA SER A 135 13.89 0.26 -29.26
C SER A 135 13.09 0.94 -30.38
N ASP A 136 13.22 0.48 -31.63
CA ASP A 136 12.54 1.07 -32.79
C ASP A 136 11.19 0.41 -33.12
N ALA A 137 11.00 -0.84 -32.72
CA ALA A 137 9.81 -1.62 -33.03
C ALA A 137 8.55 -1.06 -32.36
N LYS A 138 7.78 -0.26 -33.10
CA LYS A 138 6.43 0.15 -32.70
C LYS A 138 5.45 -1.02 -32.84
N LEU A 139 4.96 -1.54 -31.72
CA LEU A 139 3.85 -2.48 -31.68
C LEU A 139 2.58 -1.73 -31.30
N ASP A 140 1.49 -2.06 -31.98
CA ASP A 140 0.16 -1.54 -31.61
C ASP A 140 -0.37 -2.26 -30.36
N HIS A 141 -0.89 -1.51 -29.39
CA HIS A 141 -1.42 -2.02 -28.10
C HIS A 141 -0.47 -2.83 -27.20
N VAL A 142 0.83 -2.98 -27.53
CA VAL A 142 1.81 -3.74 -26.74
C VAL A 142 3.05 -2.88 -26.49
N GLY A 143 3.41 -2.66 -25.23
CA GLY A 143 4.68 -2.03 -24.86
C GLY A 143 5.79 -3.06 -24.68
N LEU A 144 6.91 -2.91 -25.39
CA LEU A 144 8.14 -3.63 -25.10
C LEU A 144 9.03 -2.77 -24.20
N VAL A 145 9.45 -3.31 -23.06
CA VAL A 145 10.39 -2.64 -22.16
C VAL A 145 11.71 -3.41 -22.18
N GLN A 146 12.79 -2.77 -22.63
CA GLN A 146 14.14 -3.29 -22.54
C GLN A 146 14.63 -3.14 -21.08
N GLY A 147 14.27 -4.10 -20.24
CA GLY A 147 14.70 -4.16 -18.84
C GLY A 147 15.70 -5.28 -18.59
N ALA A 148 16.63 -5.06 -17.66
CA ALA A 148 17.31 -6.17 -17.00
C ALA A 148 16.22 -7.00 -16.30
N LEU A 149 16.12 -8.29 -16.65
CA LEU A 149 15.35 -9.28 -15.87
C LEU A 149 15.97 -9.31 -14.48
N THR A 150 15.46 -8.46 -13.60
CA THR A 150 15.73 -8.57 -12.19
C THR A 150 14.90 -9.77 -11.77
N GLU A 151 15.53 -10.92 -11.55
CA GLU A 151 14.90 -12.16 -11.05
C GLU A 151 14.33 -12.02 -9.62
N LYS A 152 14.06 -10.78 -9.19
CA LYS A 152 13.27 -10.47 -8.02
C LYS A 152 12.19 -9.48 -8.44
N LEU A 153 10.96 -9.96 -8.57
CA LEU A 153 9.82 -9.18 -8.08
C LEU A 153 10.08 -8.95 -6.58
N LYS A 154 10.83 -7.90 -6.24
CA LYS A 154 10.72 -7.33 -4.90
C LYS A 154 9.40 -6.57 -4.94
N SER A 155 8.37 -7.14 -4.34
CA SER A 155 7.13 -6.42 -4.05
C SER A 155 7.52 -5.09 -3.40
N THR A 156 7.25 -3.96 -4.07
CA THR A 156 7.47 -2.62 -3.50
C THR A 156 6.54 -2.36 -2.33
N THR A 157 5.44 -3.10 -2.26
CA THR A 157 4.73 -3.36 -1.01
C THR A 157 5.50 -4.42 -0.24
N GLY A 158 6.32 -3.98 0.72
CA GLY A 158 6.67 -4.88 1.82
C GLY A 158 5.37 -5.46 2.39
N VAL A 159 5.39 -6.72 2.83
CA VAL A 159 4.35 -7.20 3.74
C VAL A 159 4.33 -6.21 4.89
N ALA A 160 3.25 -5.46 5.04
CA ALA A 160 3.08 -4.56 6.15
C ALA A 160 3.34 -5.40 7.41
N ARG A 161 4.44 -5.13 8.12
CA ARG A 161 4.55 -5.66 9.47
C ARG A 161 3.44 -4.95 10.23
N THR A 162 2.56 -5.73 10.84
CA THR A 162 1.62 -5.19 11.80
C THR A 162 2.45 -4.45 12.84
N ASP A 163 2.39 -3.12 12.82
CA ASP A 163 2.90 -2.35 13.94
C ASP A 163 1.96 -2.64 15.11
N THR A 164 2.50 -3.25 16.15
CA THR A 164 1.75 -3.56 17.36
C THR A 164 1.88 -2.45 18.39
N THR A 165 2.49 -1.32 18.02
CA THR A 165 2.68 -0.17 18.89
C THR A 165 1.75 0.96 18.47
N TYR A 166 1.12 1.59 19.44
CA TYR A 166 0.34 2.82 19.27
C TYR A 166 0.81 3.85 20.27
N VAL A 167 1.17 5.05 19.81
CA VAL A 167 1.53 6.18 20.66
C VAL A 167 0.37 7.18 20.62
N ALA A 168 -0.21 7.46 21.78
CA ALA A 168 -1.29 8.44 21.91
C ALA A 168 -0.77 9.88 21.81
N LYS A 169 -1.69 10.83 21.73
CA LYS A 169 -1.37 12.26 21.88
C LYS A 169 -0.75 12.53 23.25
N ASP A 170 0.10 13.55 23.32
CA ASP A 170 0.64 14.05 24.59
C ASP A 170 -0.48 14.51 25.54
N ILE A 171 -0.41 14.05 26.79
CA ILE A 171 -1.39 14.31 27.84
C ILE A 171 -0.79 14.98 29.08
N HIS A 172 0.53 15.14 29.13
CA HIS A 172 1.21 15.81 30.22
C HIS A 172 2.43 16.58 29.70
N LYS A 173 2.72 17.71 30.34
CA LYS A 173 3.91 18.53 30.12
C LYS A 173 4.54 18.83 31.47
N GLY A 174 5.84 18.60 31.65
CA GLY A 174 6.53 18.85 32.91
C GLY A 174 7.29 17.63 33.45
N SER A 175 6.95 17.16 34.65
CA SER A 175 7.66 16.05 35.31
C SER A 175 6.91 14.72 35.18
N ALA A 176 7.63 13.63 34.95
CA ALA A 176 7.03 12.29 34.93
C ALA A 176 6.42 11.86 36.29
N THR A 177 6.80 12.52 37.39
CA THR A 177 6.37 12.18 38.76
C THR A 177 5.22 13.05 39.28
N SER A 178 4.87 14.14 38.59
CA SER A 178 3.73 14.98 38.98
C SER A 178 2.39 14.31 38.71
N SER A 179 1.35 14.79 39.42
CA SER A 179 -0.04 14.48 39.04
C SER A 179 -0.28 14.93 37.61
N VAL A 180 -0.89 14.05 36.82
CA VAL A 180 -1.26 14.35 35.44
C VAL A 180 -2.71 14.82 35.43
N LYS A 181 -2.93 16.05 34.95
CA LYS A 181 -4.27 16.66 34.88
C LYS A 181 -5.30 15.78 34.15
N ALA A 182 -4.89 15.09 33.08
CA ALA A 182 -5.77 14.17 32.34
C ALA A 182 -6.24 12.94 33.15
N PHE A 183 -5.58 12.64 34.27
CA PHE A 183 -5.94 11.53 35.14
C PHE A 183 -6.70 11.99 36.39
N GLU A 184 -6.99 13.29 36.54
CA GLU A 184 -7.76 13.82 37.66
C GLU A 184 -9.27 13.59 37.44
N GLY A 185 -10.04 13.51 38.53
CA GLY A 185 -11.48 13.25 38.45
C GLY A 185 -11.85 11.77 38.28
N ASP A 186 -13.03 11.51 37.73
CA ASP A 186 -13.60 10.16 37.59
C ASP A 186 -13.20 9.50 36.26
N VAL A 187 -11.95 9.02 36.19
CA VAL A 187 -11.39 8.44 34.97
C VAL A 187 -11.57 6.93 34.97
N LYS A 188 -12.51 6.45 34.14
CA LYS A 188 -12.82 5.03 33.97
C LYS A 188 -13.02 4.64 32.52
N PHE A 189 -12.50 3.48 32.13
CA PHE A 189 -12.66 2.93 30.79
C PHE A 189 -12.47 1.42 30.77
N ASN A 190 -12.95 0.78 29.71
CA ASN A 190 -12.82 -0.64 29.49
C ASN A 190 -11.78 -0.92 28.38
N ILE A 191 -11.00 -1.98 28.58
CA ILE A 191 -10.08 -2.54 27.60
C ILE A 191 -10.58 -3.93 27.23
N ALA A 192 -11.13 -4.06 26.01
CA ALA A 192 -11.54 -5.34 25.48
C ALA A 192 -10.39 -5.97 24.65
N ILE A 193 -10.05 -7.21 24.98
CA ILE A 193 -8.97 -7.98 24.38
C ILE A 193 -9.56 -9.23 23.76
N ASN A 194 -9.64 -9.22 22.43
CA ASN A 194 -10.27 -10.25 21.62
C ASN A 194 -9.21 -11.08 20.87
N PRO A 195 -9.49 -12.36 20.58
CA PRO A 195 -8.61 -13.16 19.75
C PRO A 195 -8.62 -12.72 18.29
N PRO A 196 -7.48 -12.89 17.58
CA PRO A 196 -7.29 -13.00 16.14
C PRO A 196 -8.51 -13.17 15.26
N SER A 197 -9.18 -14.23 15.68
CA SER A 197 -10.18 -15.01 15.00
C SER A 197 -10.94 -15.71 16.11
N ALA A 198 -12.25 -15.85 15.92
CA ALA A 198 -13.11 -16.47 16.91
C ALA A 198 -12.61 -17.89 17.28
N GLY A 199 -12.62 -18.21 18.58
CA GLY A 199 -12.31 -19.55 19.08
C GLY A 199 -10.85 -19.82 19.47
N LEU A 200 -9.91 -18.88 19.31
CA LEU A 200 -8.52 -19.07 19.78
C LEU A 200 -8.40 -19.01 21.31
N TYR A 201 -9.09 -18.06 21.94
CA TYR A 201 -9.23 -17.93 23.39
C TYR A 201 -10.44 -17.07 23.74
N THR A 202 -10.90 -17.16 24.99
CA THR A 202 -12.04 -16.37 25.48
C THR A 202 -11.69 -14.87 25.53
N PRO A 203 -12.52 -13.99 24.93
CA PRO A 203 -12.40 -12.54 25.09
C PRO A 203 -12.25 -12.12 26.55
N LYS A 204 -11.39 -11.15 26.79
CA LYS A 204 -11.19 -10.55 28.12
C LYS A 204 -11.68 -9.11 28.08
N ASN A 205 -12.38 -8.69 29.13
CA ASN A 205 -12.70 -7.29 29.35
C ASN A 205 -12.04 -6.86 30.66
N VAL A 206 -11.18 -5.84 30.58
CA VAL A 206 -10.45 -5.30 31.72
C VAL A 206 -10.99 -3.92 32.02
N GLU A 207 -11.66 -3.79 33.16
CA GLU A 207 -12.13 -2.50 33.67
C GLU A 207 -10.98 -1.76 34.34
N ILE A 208 -10.76 -0.52 33.91
CA ILE A 208 -9.79 0.39 34.49
C ILE A 208 -10.54 1.51 35.17
N ASP A 209 -10.44 1.57 36.50
CA ASP A 209 -10.94 2.66 37.31
C ASP A 209 -9.78 3.27 38.11
N LEU A 210 -9.39 4.51 37.78
CA LEU A 210 -8.26 5.17 38.44
C LEU A 210 -8.57 5.58 39.89
N SER A 211 -9.82 5.52 40.34
CA SER A 211 -10.18 5.72 41.76
C SER A 211 -9.65 4.61 42.65
N GLU A 212 -9.44 3.40 42.11
CA GLU A 212 -8.88 2.27 42.84
C GLU A 212 -7.39 2.47 43.22
N MET A 213 -6.70 3.46 42.64
CA MET A 213 -5.35 3.82 43.04
C MET A 213 -5.27 4.46 44.45
N GLY A 214 -6.42 4.82 45.02
CA GLY A 214 -6.53 5.38 46.37
C GLY A 214 -5.78 6.70 46.51
N THR A 215 -4.90 6.79 47.50
CA THR A 215 -4.08 7.99 47.76
C THR A 215 -2.81 8.06 46.91
N THR A 216 -2.57 7.05 46.06
CA THR A 216 -1.40 7.03 45.19
C THR A 216 -1.50 8.15 44.16
N THR A 217 -0.46 8.97 44.03
CA THR A 217 -0.40 10.04 43.03
C THR A 217 -0.61 9.46 41.62
N ARG A 218 -1.57 10.03 40.88
CA ARG A 218 -1.86 9.66 39.47
C ARG A 218 -0.85 10.28 38.51
N SER A 219 0.40 9.86 38.64
CA SER A 219 1.48 10.18 37.71
C SER A 219 1.49 9.23 36.52
N MET A 220 2.20 9.60 35.44
CA MET A 220 2.35 8.75 34.24
C MET A 220 2.83 7.33 34.60
N GLY A 221 3.88 7.24 35.43
CA GLY A 221 4.43 5.95 35.85
C GLY A 221 3.46 5.14 36.70
N ASN A 222 2.80 5.76 37.68
CA ASN A 222 1.90 5.05 38.58
C ASN A 222 0.64 4.54 37.86
N VAL A 223 0.07 5.34 36.95
CA VAL A 223 -1.10 4.94 36.15
C VAL A 223 -0.75 3.81 35.19
N VAL A 224 0.39 3.90 34.50
CA VAL A 224 0.88 2.80 33.63
C VAL A 224 1.08 1.52 34.43
N ASN A 225 1.66 1.59 35.62
CA ASN A 225 1.83 0.43 36.50
C ASN A 225 0.49 -0.16 36.94
N PHE A 226 -0.47 0.68 37.33
CA PHE A 226 -1.82 0.24 37.71
C PHE A 226 -2.52 -0.49 36.57
N ILE A 227 -2.53 0.09 35.36
CA ILE A 227 -3.12 -0.52 34.17
C ILE A 227 -2.44 -1.85 33.83
N ASN A 228 -1.11 -1.89 33.86
CA ASN A 228 -0.35 -3.09 33.56
C ASN A 228 -0.60 -4.23 34.58
N ASN A 229 -0.83 -3.90 35.85
CA ASN A 229 -1.22 -4.89 36.86
C ASN A 229 -2.59 -5.49 36.55
N LYS A 230 -3.60 -4.64 36.26
CA LYS A 230 -4.94 -5.09 35.85
C LYS A 230 -4.90 -5.97 34.60
N LEU A 231 -4.12 -5.57 33.58
CA LEU A 231 -3.92 -6.34 32.36
C LEU A 231 -3.24 -7.69 32.64
N LYS A 232 -2.23 -7.71 33.52
CA LYS A 232 -1.54 -8.94 33.92
C LYS A 232 -2.46 -9.90 34.68
N GLU A 233 -3.29 -9.39 35.59
CA GLU A 233 -4.30 -10.16 36.33
C GLU A 233 -5.34 -10.78 35.39
N ALA A 234 -5.75 -10.05 34.35
CA ALA A 234 -6.59 -10.57 33.28
C ALA A 234 -5.87 -11.53 32.31
N GLY A 235 -4.56 -11.75 32.49
CA GLY A 235 -3.73 -12.61 31.65
C GLY A 235 -3.50 -12.06 30.24
N ALA A 236 -3.55 -10.74 30.05
CA ALA A 236 -3.22 -10.08 28.80
C ALA A 236 -1.71 -9.99 28.59
N THR A 237 -1.28 -9.91 27.33
CA THR A 237 0.11 -9.74 26.92
C THR A 237 0.41 -8.27 26.61
N THR A 238 -0.58 -7.53 26.11
CA THR A 238 -0.49 -6.08 25.84
C THR A 238 -0.01 -5.31 27.07
N ARG A 239 0.91 -4.36 26.90
CA ARG A 239 1.44 -3.51 27.97
C ARG A 239 1.38 -2.03 27.60
N PHE A 240 1.21 -1.20 28.62
CA PHE A 240 1.34 0.24 28.54
C PHE A 240 2.76 0.66 28.92
N ALA A 241 3.23 1.73 28.28
CA ALA A 241 4.48 2.39 28.59
C ALA A 241 4.28 3.91 28.55
N VAL A 242 5.17 4.62 29.25
CA VAL A 242 5.27 6.08 29.13
C VAL A 242 6.16 6.38 27.93
N GLU A 243 5.66 7.15 26.99
CA GLU A 243 6.47 7.74 25.92
C GLU A 243 6.82 9.17 26.32
N ARG A 244 8.09 9.53 26.22
CA ARG A 244 8.59 10.86 26.56
C ARG A 244 9.11 11.52 25.29
N THR A 245 8.54 12.67 24.96
CA THR A 245 9.06 13.56 23.93
C THR A 245 9.92 14.62 24.62
N PRO A 246 11.25 14.65 24.36
CA PRO A 246 12.11 15.66 24.94
C PRO A 246 11.67 17.06 24.57
N ALA A 247 11.85 17.99 25.50
CA ALA A 247 11.62 19.40 25.23
C ALA A 247 12.45 19.91 24.04
N GLU A 248 11.83 20.70 23.17
CA GLU A 248 12.54 21.50 22.19
C GLU A 248 12.82 22.89 22.78
N ALA A 249 14.07 23.33 22.69
CA ALA A 249 14.48 24.62 23.21
C ALA A 249 14.04 25.75 22.27
N GLU A 250 13.29 26.71 22.79
CA GLU A 250 12.95 27.93 22.08
C GLU A 250 14.19 28.83 22.03
N THR A 251 14.67 29.10 20.82
CA THR A 251 15.81 29.99 20.59
C THR A 251 15.36 31.22 19.82
N ILE A 252 15.92 32.37 20.18
CA ILE A 252 15.72 33.62 19.46
C ILE A 252 17.09 34.06 18.92
N LYS A 253 17.11 34.50 17.66
CA LYS A 253 18.31 35.10 17.06
C LYS A 253 18.48 36.52 17.58
N VAL A 254 19.60 36.77 18.27
CA VAL A 254 20.03 38.12 18.65
C VAL A 254 21.30 38.44 17.86
N GLY A 255 21.12 39.07 16.70
CA GLY A 255 22.18 39.21 15.70
C GLY A 255 22.50 37.86 15.03
N GLU A 256 23.79 37.50 14.96
CA GLU A 256 24.24 36.20 14.40
C GLU A 256 24.27 35.06 15.44
N LYS A 257 23.88 35.29 16.69
CA LYS A 257 23.93 34.29 17.76
C LYS A 257 22.53 33.81 18.12
N ASP A 258 22.38 32.48 18.19
CA ASP A 258 21.19 31.86 18.75
C ASP A 258 21.27 31.93 20.29
N VAL A 259 20.25 32.53 20.91
CA VAL A 259 20.10 32.60 22.36
C VAL A 259 18.91 31.76 22.76
N THR A 260 19.13 30.73 23.58
CA THR A 260 18.05 29.94 24.17
C THR A 260 17.29 30.76 25.19
N VAL A 261 16.00 30.94 24.97
CA VAL A 261 15.11 31.74 25.82
C VAL A 261 14.28 30.85 26.74
N ASN A 262 13.97 29.64 26.28
CA ASN A 262 13.30 28.63 27.09
C ASN A 262 13.81 27.25 26.69
N ASN A 263 14.16 26.41 27.67
CA ASN A 263 14.55 25.02 27.39
C ASN A 263 13.35 24.13 27.05
N GLY A 264 12.13 24.66 27.11
CA GLY A 264 10.90 23.89 26.99
C GLY A 264 10.69 22.97 28.20
N LEU A 265 9.63 22.16 28.15
CA LEU A 265 9.38 21.09 29.12
C LEU A 265 9.08 19.81 28.35
N ASP A 266 9.58 18.68 28.85
CA ASP A 266 9.28 17.37 28.30
C ASP A 266 7.76 17.15 28.28
N THR A 267 7.27 16.55 27.20
CA THR A 267 5.89 16.08 27.11
C THR A 267 5.83 14.57 27.21
N PHE A 268 4.70 14.07 27.71
CA PHE A 268 4.49 12.65 27.95
C PHE A 268 3.16 12.19 27.36
N SER A 269 3.22 11.05 26.70
CA SER A 269 2.09 10.33 26.12
C SER A 269 2.05 8.88 26.62
N LEU A 270 0.91 8.23 26.40
CA LEU A 270 0.74 6.80 26.64
C LEU A 270 1.09 6.03 25.38
N LYS A 271 1.92 5.01 25.52
CA LYS A 271 2.22 4.05 24.46
C LYS A 271 1.60 2.70 24.80
N VAL A 272 0.85 2.14 23.86
CA VAL A 272 0.29 0.80 23.94
C VAL A 272 1.17 -0.12 23.11
N GLN A 273 1.68 -1.17 23.74
CA GLN A 273 2.49 -2.22 23.14
C GLN A 273 1.65 -3.50 23.10
N GLY A 274 0.93 -3.70 22.01
CA GLY A 274 0.15 -4.90 21.74
C GLY A 274 0.98 -6.04 21.16
N THR A 275 0.29 -7.09 20.76
CA THR A 275 0.86 -8.24 20.06
C THR A 275 -0.02 -8.63 18.87
N THR A 276 0.50 -9.41 17.94
CA THR A 276 -0.29 -9.93 16.80
C THR A 276 -1.31 -10.99 17.22
N THR A 277 -1.29 -11.42 18.49
CA THR A 277 -2.20 -12.42 19.04
C THR A 277 -3.36 -11.81 19.82
N GLU A 278 -3.42 -10.48 19.95
CA GLU A 278 -4.45 -9.77 20.71
C GLU A 278 -5.01 -8.60 19.89
N LEU A 279 -6.33 -8.59 19.62
CA LEU A 279 -7.01 -7.37 19.18
C LEU A 279 -7.45 -6.58 20.42
N VAL A 280 -6.93 -5.36 20.55
CA VAL A 280 -7.22 -4.49 21.69
C VAL A 280 -8.15 -3.38 21.23
N SER A 281 -9.21 -3.13 22.01
CA SER A 281 -10.16 -2.04 21.81
C SER A 281 -10.46 -1.34 23.12
N PHE A 282 -10.75 -0.04 23.05
CA PHE A 282 -11.00 0.81 24.21
C PHE A 282 -12.40 1.40 24.11
N SER A 283 -13.11 1.43 25.23
CA SER A 283 -14.40 2.10 25.32
C SER A 283 -14.55 2.82 26.66
N ALA A 284 -15.35 3.88 26.70
CA ALA A 284 -15.71 4.51 27.96
C ALA A 284 -16.48 3.52 28.86
N ALA A 285 -16.39 3.70 30.18
CA ALA A 285 -17.18 2.91 31.13
C ALA A 285 -18.69 3.20 30.99
N GLN A 286 -19.05 4.43 30.62
CA GLN A 286 -20.40 4.85 30.31
C GLN A 286 -20.42 5.59 28.97
N MET A 287 -21.41 5.26 28.13
CA MET A 287 -21.63 5.88 26.83
C MET A 287 -22.80 6.86 26.96
N SER A 288 -22.61 8.10 26.52
CA SER A 288 -23.64 9.14 26.47
C SER A 288 -23.85 9.60 25.04
N ASP A 289 -25.06 10.06 24.71
CA ASP A 289 -25.35 10.69 23.43
C ASP A 289 -24.48 11.94 23.23
N SER A 290 -24.15 12.25 21.98
CA SER A 290 -23.29 13.39 21.66
C SER A 290 -23.69 14.10 20.38
N VAL A 291 -23.48 15.41 20.35
CA VAL A 291 -23.62 16.27 19.17
C VAL A 291 -22.24 16.66 18.67
N TYR A 292 -22.03 16.54 17.37
CA TYR A 292 -20.80 16.97 16.70
C TYR A 292 -21.09 18.24 15.90
N VAL A 293 -20.24 19.25 16.06
CA VAL A 293 -20.35 20.54 15.38
C VAL A 293 -19.05 20.77 14.62
N VAL A 294 -19.13 20.96 13.31
CA VAL A 294 -18.01 21.49 12.53
C VAL A 294 -18.16 23.01 12.52
N GLN A 295 -17.09 23.71 12.87
CA GLN A 295 -17.05 25.16 12.79
C GLN A 295 -15.74 25.61 12.15
N THR A 296 -15.83 26.67 11.37
CA THR A 296 -14.69 27.39 10.83
C THR A 296 -14.66 28.76 11.48
N THR A 297 -13.51 29.12 12.04
CA THR A 297 -13.29 30.37 12.77
C THR A 297 -11.99 30.98 12.30
N GLY A 298 -12.01 32.27 11.98
CA GLY A 298 -10.85 32.96 11.43
C GLY A 298 -11.23 34.25 10.74
N ASP A 299 -10.24 35.02 10.35
CA ASP A 299 -10.45 36.18 9.50
C ASP A 299 -10.67 35.71 8.05
N THR A 300 -11.83 36.05 7.48
CA THR A 300 -12.15 35.81 6.08
C THR A 300 -11.64 36.91 5.16
N ASP A 301 -11.17 38.00 5.75
CA ASP A 301 -10.73 39.18 5.04
C ASP A 301 -9.31 38.99 4.49
N ASN A 302 -9.17 39.11 3.16
CA ASN A 302 -7.86 39.14 2.48
C ASN A 302 -7.46 40.59 2.16
N ASP A 303 -8.16 41.59 2.71
CA ASP A 303 -8.08 42.96 2.20
C ASP A 303 -6.91 43.78 2.81
N ASP A 304 -5.89 43.13 3.40
CA ASP A 304 -4.65 43.84 3.75
C ASP A 304 -3.81 44.03 2.47
N GLU A 305 -4.09 45.12 1.74
CA GLU A 305 -3.38 45.52 0.50
C GLU A 305 -1.84 45.62 0.69
N ASP A 306 -1.36 45.66 1.95
CA ASP A 306 0.04 45.79 2.32
C ASP A 306 0.76 44.43 2.61
N ASP A 307 0.06 43.30 2.74
CA ASP A 307 0.68 41.98 2.95
C ASP A 307 -0.12 40.80 2.32
N PRO A 308 0.08 40.52 1.02
CA PRO A 308 -0.62 39.46 0.30
C PRO A 308 -0.21 38.03 0.70
N ASP A 309 0.75 37.87 1.62
CA ASP A 309 1.21 36.57 2.13
C ASP A 309 0.55 36.19 3.47
N THR A 310 -0.39 36.99 3.98
CA THR A 310 -1.16 36.65 5.17
C THR A 310 -2.07 35.46 4.86
N ILE A 311 -1.62 34.26 5.20
CA ILE A 311 -2.45 33.06 5.13
C ILE A 311 -3.70 33.33 5.96
N ASN A 312 -4.86 33.37 5.29
CA ASN A 312 -6.19 33.20 5.87
C ASN A 312 -6.12 32.40 7.18
N ASP A 313 -6.29 33.05 8.34
CA ASP A 313 -6.27 32.36 9.65
C ASP A 313 -7.60 31.61 9.90
N LEU A 314 -8.14 30.99 8.84
CA LEU A 314 -9.31 30.14 8.91
C LEU A 314 -8.91 28.80 9.51
N SER A 315 -9.21 28.64 10.80
CA SER A 315 -9.12 27.36 11.48
C SER A 315 -10.46 26.62 11.40
N THR A 316 -10.46 25.44 10.79
CA THR A 316 -11.62 24.54 10.83
C THR A 316 -11.43 23.51 11.93
N GLN A 317 -12.48 23.27 12.71
CA GLN A 317 -12.45 22.32 13.80
C GLN A 317 -13.76 21.55 13.94
N LEU A 318 -13.63 20.29 14.32
CA LEU A 318 -14.72 19.44 14.78
C LEU A 318 -14.77 19.47 16.31
N VAL A 319 -15.92 19.85 16.84
CA VAL A 319 -16.19 19.94 18.28
C VAL A 319 -17.26 18.92 18.65
N LYS A 320 -17.06 18.23 19.78
CA LYS A 320 -18.02 17.25 20.32
C LYS A 320 -18.61 17.75 21.64
N PHE A 321 -19.93 17.67 21.77
CA PHE A 321 -20.68 17.98 22.99
C PHE A 321 -21.41 16.74 23.50
N GLN A 322 -21.49 16.57 24.82
CA GLN A 322 -22.41 15.58 25.40
C GLN A 322 -23.84 16.12 25.34
N ALA A 323 -24.75 15.29 24.84
CA ALA A 323 -26.16 15.65 24.65
C ALA A 323 -27.05 15.17 25.80
N ASP A 324 -26.67 14.06 26.45
CA ASP A 324 -27.38 13.54 27.62
C ASP A 324 -26.81 14.15 28.91
N ILE A 325 -27.28 15.36 29.24
CA ILE A 325 -26.97 16.02 30.52
C ILE A 325 -28.24 15.99 31.37
N SER A 326 -28.22 15.26 32.48
CA SER A 326 -29.31 15.22 33.45
C SER A 326 -28.79 15.25 34.89
N ALA A 327 -29.67 15.52 35.86
CA ALA A 327 -29.30 15.47 37.29
C ALA A 327 -28.80 14.08 37.75
N THR A 328 -29.15 13.03 37.00
CA THR A 328 -28.73 11.64 37.24
C THR A 328 -27.54 11.20 36.38
N ASN A 329 -27.24 11.91 35.29
CA ASN A 329 -26.04 11.78 34.46
C ASN A 329 -25.41 13.17 34.29
N PRO A 330 -24.73 13.71 35.31
CA PRO A 330 -24.07 15.00 35.20
C PRO A 330 -22.98 14.93 34.14
N SER A 331 -22.77 16.04 33.41
CA SER A 331 -21.71 16.13 32.40
C SER A 331 -20.35 15.84 33.05
N THR A 332 -19.73 14.72 32.66
CA THR A 332 -18.33 14.38 32.98
C THR A 332 -17.34 15.04 32.02
N ALA A 333 -17.84 15.94 31.14
CA ALA A 333 -17.05 16.60 30.13
C ALA A 333 -15.92 17.41 30.76
N THR A 334 -14.68 17.03 30.44
CA THR A 334 -13.47 17.69 30.93
C THR A 334 -12.70 18.20 29.73
N ALA A 335 -12.09 19.39 29.85
CA ALA A 335 -11.26 19.94 28.79
C ALA A 335 -10.06 19.03 28.49
N GLY A 336 -9.83 18.77 27.20
CA GLY A 336 -8.59 18.13 26.76
C GLY A 336 -7.38 18.97 27.16
N VAL A 337 -6.23 18.33 27.41
CA VAL A 337 -5.02 19.03 27.90
C VAL A 337 -4.49 20.06 26.88
N THR A 338 -4.83 19.90 25.62
CA THR A 338 -4.49 20.82 24.52
C THR A 338 -5.68 21.66 24.03
N ASP A 339 -6.83 21.55 24.67
CA ASP A 339 -8.03 22.26 24.23
C ASP A 339 -7.90 23.75 24.52
N THR A 340 -8.17 24.56 23.50
CA THR A 340 -8.23 26.02 23.66
C THR A 340 -9.70 26.46 23.64
N TYR A 341 -10.05 27.49 24.42
CA TYR A 341 -11.41 28.06 24.49
C TYR A 341 -12.51 27.04 24.82
N TRP A 342 -12.33 26.27 25.89
CA TRP A 342 -13.29 25.22 26.32
C TRP A 342 -14.59 25.80 26.91
N SER A 343 -15.72 25.16 26.58
CA SER A 343 -17.06 25.50 27.07
C SER A 343 -17.71 24.31 27.76
N GLU A 344 -18.61 24.58 28.71
CA GLU A 344 -19.34 23.54 29.45
C GLU A 344 -20.05 22.55 28.51
N GLY A 345 -19.97 21.25 28.83
CA GLY A 345 -20.53 20.16 28.02
C GLY A 345 -19.67 19.70 26.83
N ARG A 346 -18.57 20.40 26.51
CA ARG A 346 -17.65 20.02 25.42
C ARG A 346 -16.72 18.87 25.84
N THR A 347 -16.70 17.81 25.04
CA THR A 347 -15.92 16.59 25.32
C THR A 347 -14.77 16.31 24.36
N GLY A 348 -14.68 17.06 23.26
CA GLY A 348 -13.57 16.92 22.34
C GLY A 348 -13.48 18.06 21.35
N GLN A 349 -12.27 18.31 20.89
CA GLN A 349 -11.92 19.28 19.86
C GLN A 349 -10.84 18.65 18.99
N ALA A 350 -11.05 18.65 17.67
CA ALA A 350 -10.06 18.24 16.69
C ALA A 350 -9.98 19.30 15.61
N VAL A 351 -8.76 19.79 15.33
CA VAL A 351 -8.51 20.62 14.16
C VAL A 351 -8.66 19.74 12.92
N LEU A 352 -9.42 20.21 11.94
CA LEU A 352 -9.52 19.55 10.64
C LEU A 352 -8.40 20.07 9.75
N GLU A 353 -7.74 19.18 9.03
CA GLU A 353 -6.73 19.60 8.05
C GLU A 353 -7.41 20.38 6.91
N ASP A 354 -6.69 21.34 6.34
CA ASP A 354 -7.18 22.20 5.24
C ASP A 354 -7.73 21.41 4.05
N SER A 355 -7.27 20.16 3.87
CA SER A 355 -7.73 19.24 2.83
C SER A 355 -9.15 18.68 3.02
N ILE A 356 -9.79 18.93 4.17
CA ILE A 356 -11.13 18.44 4.52
C ILE A 356 -12.17 19.58 4.52
N THR A 357 -11.90 20.69 3.84
CA THR A 357 -12.89 21.77 3.62
C THR A 357 -13.76 21.56 2.40
#